data_AF-T2KL36-F1
#
_entry.id   AF-T2KL36-F1
#
_cell.length_a   1.000
_cell.length_b   1.000
_cell.length_c   1.000
_cell.angle_alpha   90.00
_cell.angle_beta   90.00
_cell.angle_gamma   90.00
#
_symmetry.space_group_name_H-M   'P 1'
#
loop_
_entity.id
_entity.type
_entity.pdbx_description
1 polymer ?
#
loop_
_entity_poly.entity_id
_entity_poly.type
_entity_poly.pdbx_seq_one_letter_code
_entity_poly.pdbx_strand_id
1 'polypeptide(L)'
;MRTIVCFLFIQLSFSALAQHLELPLWGDNIPNYRETNEEEVRVQEGVLKIRNVKKPGVEVFLPSEKLRNGQAMIICPGGGYAIMNWDWEGTDIAKWLNSQGIVDKAKQIKKACPV
;
A
#
# COMPACT_ATOMS: atom_id res chain seq x y z
N MET A 1 39.96 -14.31 6.03
CA MET A 1 39.42 -13.30 5.08
C MET A 1 38.17 -13.80 4.34
N ARG A 2 38.15 -15.01 3.74
CA ARG A 2 36.94 -15.58 3.09
C ARG A 2 35.69 -15.62 3.99
N THR A 3 35.83 -15.99 5.26
CA THR A 3 34.71 -16.08 6.22
C THR A 3 34.14 -14.72 6.64
N ILE A 4 34.97 -13.67 6.67
CA ILE A 4 34.53 -12.29 7.01
C ILE A 4 33.70 -11.71 5.85
N VAL A 5 34.11 -11.97 4.60
CA VAL A 5 33.36 -11.56 3.41
C VAL A 5 31.97 -12.21 3.38
N CYS A 6 31.86 -13.50 3.73
CA CYS A 6 30.57 -14.19 3.82
C CYS A 6 29.67 -13.61 4.92
N PHE A 7 30.22 -13.28 6.10
CA PHE A 7 29.44 -12.67 7.19
C PHE A 7 28.93 -11.25 6.85
N LEU A 8 29.75 -10.45 6.14
CA LEU A 8 29.35 -9.11 5.69
C LEU A 8 28.22 -9.17 4.64
N PHE A 9 28.26 -10.17 3.75
CA PHE A 9 27.23 -10.39 2.72
C PHE A 9 25.88 -10.85 3.34
N ILE A 10 25.93 -11.65 4.41
CA ILE A 10 24.74 -12.10 5.13
C ILE A 10 24.08 -10.95 5.88
N GLN A 11 24.85 -10.06 6.51
CA GLN A 11 24.32 -8.87 7.22
C GLN A 11 23.60 -7.89 6.27
N LEU A 12 24.13 -7.68 5.06
CA LEU A 12 23.52 -6.78 4.07
C LEU A 12 22.17 -7.29 3.56
N SER A 13 21.96 -8.62 3.57
CA SER A 13 20.73 -9.25 3.08
C SER A 13 19.54 -9.08 4.04
N PHE A 14 19.79 -8.86 5.34
CA PHE A 14 18.73 -8.80 6.35
C PHE A 14 17.97 -7.45 6.34
N SER A 15 18.61 -6.37 5.90
CA SER A 15 18.00 -5.02 5.86
C SER A 15 16.97 -4.84 4.73
N ALA A 16 16.84 -5.80 3.81
CA ALA A 16 16.02 -5.66 2.61
C ALA A 16 14.53 -6.04 2.79
N LEU A 17 14.14 -6.64 3.92
CA LEU A 17 12.78 -7.19 4.10
C LEU A 17 11.76 -6.24 4.76
N ALA A 18 12.12 -4.99 5.04
CA ALA A 18 11.38 -4.17 6.02
C ALA A 18 10.39 -3.12 5.45
N GLN A 19 10.00 -3.14 4.17
CA GLN A 19 9.40 -1.95 3.55
C GLN A 19 7.94 -2.03 3.09
N HIS A 20 7.29 -3.19 3.09
CA HIS A 20 5.91 -3.29 2.61
C HIS A 20 4.99 -3.89 3.67
N LEU A 21 4.18 -3.04 4.30
CA LEU A 21 3.17 -3.41 5.28
C LEU A 21 1.78 -3.22 4.66
N GLU A 22 1.15 -4.32 4.26
CA GLU A 22 -0.25 -4.35 3.84
C GLU A 22 -1.08 -5.02 4.94
N LEU A 23 -2.13 -4.33 5.38
CA LEU A 23 -3.04 -4.79 6.43
C LEU A 23 -4.42 -5.04 5.83
N PRO A 24 -5.02 -6.24 5.99
CA PRO A 24 -6.39 -6.45 5.53
C PRO A 24 -7.36 -5.52 6.27
N LEU A 25 -8.33 -4.95 5.56
CA LEU A 25 -9.26 -3.98 6.14
C LEU A 25 -10.33 -4.66 7.00
N TRP A 26 -10.69 -5.88 6.62
CA TRP A 26 -11.56 -6.77 7.37
C TRP A 26 -10.89 -8.15 7.47
N GLY A 27 -11.33 -8.97 8.42
CA GLY A 27 -10.95 -10.39 8.46
C GLY A 27 -11.67 -11.18 7.36
N ASP A 28 -12.10 -12.39 7.67
CA ASP A 28 -12.73 -13.27 6.66
C ASP A 28 -14.09 -12.76 6.16
N ASN A 29 -14.75 -11.88 6.92
CA ASN A 29 -16.10 -11.38 6.64
C ASN A 29 -16.06 -9.93 6.14
N ILE A 30 -16.09 -9.74 4.82
CA ILE A 30 -16.17 -8.41 4.18
C ILE A 30 -17.63 -7.95 4.16
N PRO A 31 -17.97 -6.79 4.74
CA PRO A 31 -19.35 -6.30 4.77
C PRO A 31 -19.84 -5.95 3.36
N ASN A 32 -21.09 -6.29 3.06
CA ASN A 32 -21.74 -6.05 1.76
C ASN A 32 -20.98 -6.65 0.56
N TYR A 33 -20.19 -7.69 0.77
CA TYR A 33 -19.55 -8.43 -0.30
C TYR A 33 -20.60 -9.13 -1.17
N ARG A 34 -20.46 -9.00 -2.49
CA ARG A 34 -21.23 -9.73 -3.49
C ARG A 34 -20.25 -10.59 -4.27
N GLU A 35 -20.53 -11.88 -4.32
CA GLU A 35 -19.76 -12.78 -5.17
C GLU A 35 -19.91 -12.37 -6.62
N THR A 36 -18.78 -12.32 -7.33
CA THR A 36 -18.71 -11.96 -8.74
C THR A 36 -17.67 -12.85 -9.41
N ASN A 37 -17.90 -13.17 -10.69
CA ASN A 37 -16.94 -13.89 -11.54
C ASN A 37 -15.83 -12.98 -12.06
N GLU A 38 -15.91 -11.68 -11.80
CA GLU A 38 -14.87 -10.73 -12.19
C GLU A 38 -13.61 -10.92 -11.35
N GLU A 39 -12.44 -10.80 -11.97
CA GLU A 39 -11.15 -10.81 -11.28
C GLU A 39 -10.66 -9.40 -10.95
N GLU A 40 -9.82 -9.27 -9.92
CA GLU A 40 -9.13 -8.02 -9.65
C GLU A 40 -8.18 -7.71 -10.81
N VAL A 41 -8.33 -6.52 -11.39
CA VAL A 41 -7.54 -6.09 -12.55
C VAL A 41 -6.65 -4.94 -12.14
N ARG A 42 -5.35 -5.06 -12.41
CA ARG A 42 -4.34 -4.02 -12.23
C ARG A 42 -3.74 -3.67 -13.59
N VAL A 43 -3.89 -2.42 -14.01
CA VAL A 43 -3.42 -1.93 -15.31
C VAL A 43 -2.44 -0.79 -15.08
N GLN A 44 -1.22 -0.92 -15.61
CA GLN A 44 -0.23 0.15 -15.62
C GLN A 44 -0.24 0.85 -16.98
N GLU A 45 -0.92 1.99 -17.07
CA GLU A 45 -1.00 2.83 -18.28
C GLU A 45 -0.67 4.27 -17.91
N GLY A 46 0.62 4.55 -17.67
CA GLY A 46 1.11 5.82 -17.13
C GLY A 46 0.84 5.99 -15.63
N VAL A 47 -0.35 5.60 -15.17
CA VAL A 47 -0.77 5.53 -13.76
C VAL A 47 -1.30 4.13 -13.47
N LEU A 48 -0.95 3.56 -12.31
CA LEU A 48 -1.52 2.30 -11.85
C LEU A 48 -3.01 2.50 -11.57
N LYS A 49 -3.84 1.73 -12.26
CA LYS A 49 -5.29 1.68 -12.04
C LYS A 49 -5.67 0.30 -11.55
N ILE A 50 -6.44 0.27 -10.46
CA ILE A 50 -6.98 -0.99 -9.90
C ILE A 50 -8.50 -1.00 -10.06
N ARG A 51 -9.06 -2.14 -10.46
CA ARG A 51 -10.50 -2.40 -10.58
C ARG A 51 -10.86 -3.71 -9.89
N ASN A 52 -12.14 -3.85 -9.52
CA ASN A 52 -12.72 -5.10 -9.05
C ASN A 52 -12.00 -5.70 -7.85
N VAL A 53 -11.70 -4.86 -6.86
CA VAL A 53 -10.92 -5.30 -5.70
C VAL A 53 -11.69 -6.37 -4.91
N LYS A 54 -11.11 -7.56 -4.79
CA LYS A 54 -11.70 -8.66 -4.01
C LYS A 54 -11.30 -8.61 -2.54
N LYS A 55 -10.04 -8.27 -2.28
CA LYS A 55 -9.43 -8.28 -0.94
C LYS A 55 -9.11 -6.85 -0.50
N PRO A 56 -10.05 -6.19 0.19
CA PRO A 56 -9.83 -4.87 0.77
C PRO A 56 -8.69 -4.86 1.79
N GLY A 57 -7.73 -3.96 1.63
CA GLY A 57 -6.57 -3.81 2.51
C GLY A 57 -5.99 -2.41 2.45
N VAL A 58 -5.22 -2.05 3.48
CA VAL A 58 -4.57 -0.76 3.75
C VAL A 58 -3.07 -0.96 3.57
N GLU A 59 -2.44 -0.14 2.74
CA GLU A 59 -0.97 -0.11 2.64
C GLU A 59 -0.43 0.98 3.55
N VAL A 60 0.60 0.69 4.35
CA VAL A 60 1.18 1.65 5.28
C VAL A 60 2.49 2.18 4.73
N PHE A 61 2.57 3.49 4.53
CA PHE A 61 3.78 4.19 4.13
C PHE A 61 4.35 4.91 5.35
N LEU A 62 5.48 4.42 5.85
CA LEU A 62 6.15 5.03 6.99
C LEU A 62 7.25 5.98 6.50
N PRO A 63 7.31 7.23 7.01
CA PRO A 63 8.48 8.06 6.83
C PRO A 63 9.66 7.48 7.61
N SER A 64 10.86 7.96 7.27
CA SER A 64 12.07 7.59 8.01
C SER A 64 11.90 7.92 9.50
N GLU A 65 12.51 7.11 10.37
CA GLU A 65 12.30 7.22 11.82
C GLU A 65 12.61 8.61 12.37
N LYS A 66 13.60 9.30 11.75
CA LYS A 66 14.02 10.66 12.13
C LYS A 66 13.00 11.73 11.78
N LEU A 67 12.13 11.49 10.80
CA LEU A 67 11.15 12.46 10.34
C LEU A 67 9.78 12.26 10.99
N ARG A 68 9.52 11.11 11.63
CA ARG A 68 8.21 10.80 12.23
C ARG A 68 7.79 11.88 13.23
N ASN A 69 6.74 12.61 12.90
CA ASN A 69 6.21 13.72 13.70
C ASN A 69 5.01 13.31 14.60
N GLY A 70 4.62 12.03 14.57
CA GLY A 70 3.51 11.48 15.36
C GLY A 70 2.12 11.66 14.74
N GLN A 71 2.01 12.33 13.59
CA GLN A 71 0.75 12.48 12.87
C GLN A 71 0.55 11.33 11.88
N ALA A 72 -0.72 10.99 11.62
CA ALA A 72 -1.07 10.04 10.59
C ALA A 72 -2.17 10.57 9.66
N MET A 73 -2.06 10.26 8.36
CA MET A 73 -3.12 10.51 7.39
C MET A 73 -3.58 9.23 6.71
N ILE A 74 -4.80 9.31 6.17
CA ILE A 74 -5.52 8.27 5.45
C ILE A 74 -5.81 8.79 4.05
N ILE A 75 -5.19 8.20 3.03
CA ILE A 75 -5.47 8.52 1.62
C ILE A 75 -6.48 7.55 1.04
N CYS A 76 -7.59 8.07 0.52
CA CYS A 76 -8.57 7.31 -0.24
C CYS A 76 -8.51 7.76 -1.71
N PRO A 77 -7.82 7.03 -2.61
CA PRO A 77 -7.74 7.44 -4.01
C PRO A 77 -9.13 7.43 -4.65
N GLY A 78 -9.36 8.37 -5.56
CA GLY A 78 -10.57 8.51 -6.32
C GLY A 78 -10.63 7.56 -7.52
N GLY A 79 -11.55 7.88 -8.45
CA GLY A 79 -11.92 7.02 -9.57
C GLY A 79 -13.39 6.56 -9.54
N GLY A 80 -14.22 7.21 -8.71
CA GLY A 80 -15.68 7.17 -8.82
C GLY A 80 -16.31 5.80 -8.62
N TYR A 81 -15.67 4.90 -7.86
CA TYR A 81 -16.07 3.51 -7.69
C TYR A 81 -16.04 2.65 -8.97
N ALA A 82 -15.47 3.15 -10.06
CA ALA A 82 -15.22 2.35 -11.27
C ALA A 82 -13.76 1.90 -11.34
N ILE A 83 -12.85 2.76 -10.89
CA ILE A 83 -11.41 2.53 -10.85
C ILE A 83 -10.84 3.13 -9.57
N MET A 84 -9.58 2.77 -9.30
CA MET A 84 -8.75 3.42 -8.29
C MET A 84 -7.49 3.96 -8.95
N ASN A 85 -7.28 5.27 -8.93
CA ASN A 85 -6.06 5.92 -9.41
C ASN A 85 -4.94 5.76 -8.37
N TRP A 86 -4.26 4.61 -8.38
CA TRP A 86 -3.38 4.17 -7.29
C TRP A 86 -2.12 5.03 -7.13
N ASP A 87 -1.51 5.48 -8.23
CA ASP A 87 -0.27 6.26 -8.12
C ASP A 87 -0.56 7.73 -7.79
N TRP A 88 -1.19 8.47 -8.72
CA TRP A 88 -1.36 9.92 -8.63
C TRP A 88 -2.13 10.40 -7.40
N GLU A 89 -3.20 9.68 -7.04
CA GLU A 89 -4.05 10.05 -5.90
C GLU A 89 -3.75 9.20 -4.66
N GLY A 90 -2.86 8.21 -4.79
CA GLY A 90 -2.46 7.29 -3.73
C GLY A 90 -0.99 7.43 -3.38
N THR A 91 -0.14 6.62 -4.01
CA THR A 91 1.27 6.45 -3.59
C THR A 91 2.09 7.73 -3.72
N ASP A 92 1.82 8.59 -4.69
CA ASP A 92 2.56 9.85 -4.86
C ASP A 92 2.22 10.85 -3.75
N ILE A 93 0.95 10.88 -3.33
CA ILE A 93 0.51 11.67 -2.17
C ILE A 93 1.14 11.11 -0.89
N ALA A 94 1.18 9.79 -0.72
CA ALA A 94 1.79 9.14 0.44
C ALA A 94 3.30 9.46 0.54
N LYS A 95 4.03 9.43 -0.57
CA LYS A 95 5.45 9.83 -0.63
C LYS A 95 5.63 11.29 -0.22
N TRP A 96 4.77 12.19 -0.70
CA TRP A 96 4.82 13.60 -0.35
C TRP A 96 4.59 13.82 1.16
N LEU A 97 3.59 13.16 1.75
CA LEU A 97 3.31 13.26 3.19
C LEU A 97 4.43 12.70 4.05
N ASN A 98 5.01 11.58 3.62
CA ASN A 98 6.17 11.01 4.28
C ASN A 98 7.37 11.99 4.28
N SER A 99 7.54 12.78 3.22
CA SER A 99 8.58 13.83 3.20
C SER A 99 8.36 14.91 4.26
N GLN A 100 7.10 15.11 4.70
CA GLN A 100 6.72 16.03 5.77
C GLN A 100 6.73 15.38 7.16
N GLY A 101 7.14 14.11 7.25
CA GLY A 101 7.20 13.37 8.51
C GLY A 101 5.86 12.81 9.01
N ILE A 102 4.80 12.96 8.21
CA ILE A 102 3.48 12.41 8.49
C ILE A 102 3.49 10.94 8.10
N VAL A 103 3.02 10.08 9.00
CA VAL A 103 2.80 8.67 8.69
C VAL A 103 1.58 8.55 7.80
N ASP A 104 1.72 8.02 6.60
CA ASP A 104 0.54 7.63 5.86
C ASP A 104 0.14 6.21 6.22
N LYS A 105 -0.94 6.06 6.99
CA LYS A 105 -1.69 4.81 6.91
C LYS A 105 -2.56 5.00 5.69
N ALA A 106 -2.07 4.66 4.50
CA ALA A 106 -2.86 4.81 3.31
C ALA A 106 -4.00 3.81 3.44
N LYS A 107 -5.12 4.29 3.99
CA LYS A 107 -6.42 3.66 3.86
C LYS A 107 -6.85 3.91 2.43
N GLN A 108 -6.06 3.35 1.53
CA GLN A 108 -6.46 2.76 0.29
C GLN A 108 -7.61 1.86 0.69
N ILE A 109 -8.82 2.42 0.81
CA ILE A 109 -10.01 1.60 0.85
C ILE A 109 -10.01 1.05 -0.56
N LYS A 110 -9.32 -0.08 -0.73
CA LYS A 110 -9.59 -1.12 -1.70
C LYS A 110 -11.05 -1.51 -1.47
N LYS A 111 -11.98 -0.59 -1.70
CA LYS A 111 -13.40 -0.85 -1.54
C LYS A 111 -13.61 -1.89 -2.61
N ALA A 112 -14.13 -3.05 -2.22
CA ALA A 112 -14.77 -3.89 -3.20
C ALA A 112 -15.69 -2.96 -3.96
N CYS A 113 -15.41 -2.73 -5.25
CA CYS A 113 -16.38 -2.10 -6.12
C CYS A 113 -17.61 -2.97 -5.97
N PRO A 114 -18.71 -2.46 -5.40
CA PRO A 114 -19.95 -3.18 -5.51
C PRO A 114 -20.27 -3.17 -7.00
N VAL A 115 -20.13 -4.33 -7.63
CA VAL A 115 -20.98 -4.64 -8.79
C VAL A 115 -22.43 -4.74 -8.33
#